data_AF-M0A9E1-F1
#
_entry.id   AF-M0A9E1-F1
#
_cell.length_a   1.000
_cell.length_b   1.000
_cell.length_c   1.000
_cell.angle_alpha   90.00
_cell.angle_beta   90.00
_cell.angle_gamma   90.00
#
_symmetry.space_group_name_H-M   'P 1'
#
loop_
_entity.id
_entity.type
_entity.pdbx_description
1 polymer ?
#
loop_
_entity_poly.entity_id
_entity_poly.type
_entity_poly.pdbx_seq_one_letter_code
_entity_poly.pdbx_strand_id
1 'polypeptide(L)'
;MSRSKQSPENLVSLQPEHSKPTHETNPYGDRAHVLAATDETPIFETIPTVVLCPNCGDVVATHEQGLPQTVPQFDTCCSTCQVELRRWCAIAVDAAYSELVEPPTLTAMTQAYWNEWLWAGITNYKGQPRNDEYTDRLSAKASKFGWDWELTCPLCRRDISCLKQDVSDFDGSLDYHHWSTNPDRGITLCRECHDIIGFDSYDNQVEQRAHQWGFRSRNDLQVIRLALRESIMTDQPLRRNMAEQLVDRYNLIQSVSEVRTLLEVVLQDNTLYDRFVDDSLWADSG
;
A
#
# COMPACT_ATOMS: atom_id res chain seq x y z
N MET A 1 50.04 40.91 31.59
CA MET A 1 49.84 40.06 30.40
C MET A 1 48.34 39.81 30.27
N SER A 2 47.69 40.61 29.43
CA SER A 2 46.26 40.56 29.17
C SER A 2 46.04 39.79 27.87
N ARG A 3 45.17 38.79 27.86
CA ARG A 3 44.61 38.25 26.62
C ARG A 3 43.09 38.25 26.73
N SER A 4 42.52 39.11 25.90
CA SER A 4 41.10 39.31 25.66
C SER A 4 40.67 38.47 24.45
N LYS A 5 39.49 37.87 24.58
CA LYS A 5 38.48 37.46 23.60
C LYS A 5 38.89 37.28 22.12
N GLN A 6 38.63 36.08 21.59
CA GLN A 6 38.15 35.87 20.22
C GLN A 6 37.04 34.82 20.23
N SER A 7 35.89 35.18 19.66
CA SER A 7 34.74 34.32 19.37
C SER A 7 35.02 33.46 18.13
N PRO A 8 34.49 32.23 18.02
CA PRO A 8 34.46 31.53 16.75
C PRO A 8 33.10 31.72 16.05
N GLU A 9 33.17 32.36 14.89
CA GLU A 9 32.15 32.34 13.86
C GLU A 9 32.10 30.98 13.15
N ASN A 10 30.92 30.67 12.60
CA ASN A 10 30.70 29.90 11.38
C ASN A 10 31.27 28.47 11.29
N LEU A 11 30.45 27.50 11.71
CA LEU A 11 30.40 26.17 11.10
C LEU A 11 29.00 25.95 10.55
N VAL A 12 28.80 26.44 9.32
CA VAL A 12 27.71 26.01 8.44
C VAL A 12 27.99 24.56 8.11
N SER A 13 27.32 23.64 8.79
CA SER A 13 27.36 22.22 8.45
C SER A 13 26.42 22.00 7.28
N LEU A 14 26.98 21.99 6.07
CA LEU A 14 26.36 21.46 4.86
C LEU A 14 26.08 19.97 5.09
N GLN A 15 24.86 19.64 5.51
CA GLN A 15 24.36 18.27 5.34
C GLN A 15 23.80 18.16 3.92
N PRO A 16 24.18 17.11 3.16
CA PRO A 16 23.55 16.85 1.89
C PRO A 16 22.06 16.58 2.13
N GLU A 17 21.21 17.26 1.37
CA GLU A 17 19.80 16.90 1.25
C GLU A 17 19.74 15.47 0.73
N HIS A 18 19.56 14.51 1.62
CA HIS A 18 19.05 13.21 1.25
C HIS A 18 17.59 13.43 0.86
N SER A 19 17.38 13.67 -0.44
CA SER A 19 16.08 13.58 -1.08
C SER A 19 15.48 12.23 -0.69
N LYS A 20 14.43 12.27 0.14
CA LYS A 20 13.59 11.09 0.38
C LYS A 20 13.06 10.64 -0.98
N PRO A 21 13.13 9.34 -1.33
CA PRO A 21 12.30 8.82 -2.39
C PRO A 21 10.86 8.91 -1.90
N THR A 22 10.17 10.00 -2.23
CA THR A 22 8.72 10.00 -2.26
C THR A 22 8.33 9.03 -3.37
N HIS A 23 7.80 7.87 -3.00
CA HIS A 23 6.97 7.10 -3.93
C HIS A 23 5.75 7.97 -4.24
N GLU A 24 5.89 8.89 -5.19
CA GLU A 24 4.74 9.50 -5.83
C GLU A 24 4.01 8.36 -6.54
N THR A 25 2.93 7.90 -5.93
CA THR A 25 2.03 6.88 -6.51
C THR A 25 1.41 7.37 -7.81
N ASN A 26 1.51 8.67 -8.09
CA ASN A 26 1.02 9.28 -9.32
C ASN A 26 2.03 10.30 -9.91
N PRO A 27 3.05 9.84 -10.66
CA PRO A 27 4.12 10.68 -11.20
C PRO A 27 3.66 11.69 -12.26
N TYR A 28 2.45 11.51 -12.82
CA TYR A 28 1.86 12.43 -13.79
C TYR A 28 0.65 13.20 -13.24
N GLY A 29 0.39 13.09 -11.93
CA GLY A 29 -0.83 13.63 -11.30
C GLY A 29 -2.08 13.14 -12.04
N ASP A 30 -3.09 14.00 -12.15
CA ASP A 30 -4.39 13.61 -12.74
C ASP A 30 -4.37 13.38 -14.26
N ARG A 31 -3.19 13.30 -14.89
CA ARG A 31 -3.01 13.16 -16.35
C ARG A 31 -2.85 11.73 -16.81
N ALA A 32 -2.47 10.80 -15.94
CA ALA A 32 -2.32 9.40 -16.30
C ALA A 32 -2.75 8.47 -15.17
N HIS A 33 -3.61 7.50 -15.48
CA HIS A 33 -4.13 6.54 -14.50
C HIS A 33 -4.25 5.16 -15.14
N VAL A 34 -4.13 4.09 -14.35
CA VAL A 34 -4.55 2.76 -14.82
C VAL A 34 -6.02 2.84 -15.22
N LEU A 35 -6.38 2.28 -16.38
CA LEU A 35 -7.72 2.39 -16.97
C LEU A 35 -8.84 1.82 -16.07
N ALA A 36 -8.50 0.95 -15.12
CA ALA A 36 -9.41 0.51 -14.08
C ALA A 36 -9.72 1.61 -13.04
N ALA A 37 -8.73 2.41 -12.67
CA ALA A 37 -8.87 3.48 -11.68
C ALA A 37 -9.58 4.73 -12.21
N THR A 38 -9.77 4.85 -13.53
CA THR A 38 -10.48 6.00 -14.12
C THR A 38 -11.97 6.02 -13.78
N ASP A 39 -12.56 4.90 -13.33
CA ASP A 39 -13.97 4.85 -12.90
C ASP A 39 -14.29 5.86 -11.78
N GLU A 40 -13.27 6.22 -11.00
CA GLU A 40 -13.37 7.16 -9.88
C GLU A 40 -12.75 8.53 -10.22
N THR A 41 -12.34 8.74 -11.48
CA THR A 41 -11.62 9.94 -11.92
C THR A 41 -12.38 10.66 -13.06
N PRO A 42 -13.33 11.56 -12.73
CA PRO A 42 -14.22 12.18 -13.72
C PRO A 42 -13.50 13.03 -14.79
N ILE A 43 -12.24 13.41 -14.57
CA ILE A 43 -11.49 14.24 -15.51
C ILE A 43 -11.42 13.59 -16.90
N PHE A 44 -11.27 12.26 -16.97
CA PHE A 44 -11.16 11.51 -18.21
C PHE A 44 -12.47 11.43 -19.01
N GLU A 45 -13.61 11.76 -18.41
CA GLU A 45 -14.90 11.73 -19.10
C GLU A 45 -15.06 12.84 -20.15
N THR A 46 -14.25 13.90 -20.04
CA THR A 46 -14.41 15.12 -20.85
C THR A 46 -13.16 15.51 -21.65
N ILE A 47 -12.02 14.89 -21.37
CA ILE A 47 -10.76 15.18 -22.06
C ILE A 47 -10.44 14.10 -23.09
N PRO A 48 -9.92 14.45 -24.28
CA PRO A 48 -9.39 13.46 -25.21
C PRO A 48 -8.35 12.58 -24.51
N THR A 49 -8.53 11.26 -24.61
CA THR A 49 -7.73 10.29 -23.86
C THR A 49 -7.15 9.25 -24.80
N VAL A 50 -5.87 8.94 -24.65
CA VAL A 50 -5.25 7.77 -25.28
C VAL A 50 -5.05 6.67 -24.25
N VAL A 51 -5.23 5.42 -24.66
CA VAL A 51 -4.90 4.27 -23.83
C VAL A 51 -3.58 3.69 -24.32
N LEU A 52 -2.62 3.56 -23.41
CA LEU A 52 -1.26 3.13 -23.71
C LEU A 52 -0.98 1.72 -23.15
N CYS A 53 -0.10 1.01 -23.84
CA CYS A 53 0.57 -0.18 -23.31
C CYS A 53 1.58 0.25 -22.24
N PRO A 54 1.52 -0.30 -21.00
CA PRO A 54 2.42 0.11 -19.93
C PRO A 54 3.88 -0.29 -20.19
N ASN A 55 4.10 -1.31 -21.02
CA ASN A 55 5.44 -1.88 -21.24
C ASN A 55 6.25 -1.16 -22.32
N CYS A 56 5.60 -0.70 -23.40
CA CYS A 56 6.29 -0.03 -24.51
C CYS A 56 5.83 1.41 -24.77
N GLY A 57 4.77 1.89 -24.11
CA GLY A 57 4.23 3.23 -24.32
C GLY A 57 3.35 3.40 -25.56
N ASP A 58 3.22 2.36 -26.40
CA ASP A 58 2.40 2.46 -27.62
C ASP A 58 0.93 2.73 -27.33
N VAL A 59 0.33 3.59 -28.15
CA VAL A 59 -1.11 3.82 -28.18
C VAL A 59 -1.82 2.57 -28.68
N VAL A 60 -2.72 2.02 -27.87
CA VAL A 60 -3.55 0.86 -28.20
C VAL A 60 -5.02 1.22 -28.46
N ALA A 61 -5.48 2.35 -27.95
CA ALA A 61 -6.80 2.92 -28.25
C ALA A 61 -6.79 4.45 -28.12
N THR A 62 -7.72 5.12 -28.78
CA THR A 62 -7.89 6.58 -28.72
C THR A 62 -9.36 6.91 -28.53
N HIS A 63 -9.63 7.83 -27.59
CA HIS A 63 -10.95 8.30 -27.22
C HIS A 63 -10.99 9.83 -27.36
N GLU A 64 -11.36 10.31 -28.55
CA GLU A 64 -11.32 11.75 -28.88
C GLU A 64 -12.27 12.60 -28.04
N GLN A 65 -13.33 12.01 -27.49
CA GLN A 65 -14.37 12.70 -26.71
C GLN A 65 -14.27 12.42 -25.20
N GLY A 66 -13.22 11.72 -24.77
CA GLY A 66 -13.10 11.20 -23.40
C GLY A 66 -13.58 9.77 -23.24
N LEU A 67 -13.25 9.20 -22.08
CA LEU A 67 -13.64 7.85 -21.68
C LEU A 67 -15.11 7.85 -21.21
N PRO A 68 -15.85 6.74 -21.41
CA PRO A 68 -17.08 6.55 -20.65
C PRO A 68 -16.75 6.47 -19.15
N GLN A 69 -17.72 6.83 -18.29
CA GLN A 69 -17.60 6.74 -16.82
C GLN A 69 -17.09 5.36 -16.35
N THR A 70 -17.47 4.30 -17.07
CA THR A 70 -16.91 2.97 -16.84
C THR A 70 -16.58 2.33 -18.18
N VAL A 71 -15.38 1.74 -18.27
CA VAL A 71 -14.96 0.92 -19.41
C VAL A 71 -15.15 -0.56 -19.03
N PRO A 72 -16.32 -1.17 -19.35
CA PRO A 72 -16.68 -2.49 -18.81
C PRO A 72 -15.82 -3.63 -19.38
N GLN A 73 -15.32 -3.49 -20.60
CA GLN A 73 -14.48 -4.47 -21.25
C GLN A 73 -13.34 -3.77 -21.98
N PHE A 74 -12.12 -4.22 -21.71
CA PHE A 74 -10.92 -3.84 -22.44
C PHE A 74 -10.09 -5.11 -22.65
N ASP A 75 -9.89 -5.47 -23.91
CA ASP A 75 -9.23 -6.70 -24.35
C ASP A 75 -8.52 -6.42 -25.68
N THR A 76 -7.42 -5.68 -25.58
CA THR A 76 -6.68 -5.17 -26.74
C THR A 76 -5.25 -5.68 -26.72
N CYS A 77 -4.79 -6.29 -27.80
CA CYS A 77 -3.41 -6.73 -27.91
C CYS A 77 -2.52 -5.56 -28.37
N CYS A 78 -1.44 -5.30 -27.62
CA CYS A 78 -0.41 -4.36 -28.07
C CYS A 78 0.36 -4.97 -29.27
N SER A 79 0.47 -4.25 -30.38
CA SER A 79 1.17 -4.73 -31.59
C SER A 79 2.67 -4.90 -31.41
N THR A 80 3.30 -4.16 -30.49
CA THR A 80 4.75 -4.21 -30.28
C THR A 80 5.12 -5.29 -29.27
N CYS A 81 4.45 -5.32 -28.12
CA CYS A 81 4.71 -6.31 -27.07
C CYS A 81 4.04 -7.66 -27.33
N GLN A 82 3.01 -7.71 -28.20
CA GLN A 82 2.16 -8.88 -28.42
C GLN A 82 1.50 -9.39 -27.13
N VAL A 83 1.30 -8.49 -26.15
CA VAL A 83 0.63 -8.79 -24.89
C VAL A 83 -0.79 -8.23 -24.93
N GLU A 84 -1.75 -9.10 -24.60
CA GLU A 84 -3.14 -8.74 -24.37
C GLU A 84 -3.29 -7.84 -23.14
N LEU A 85 -3.89 -6.67 -23.30
CA LEU A 85 -4.10 -5.70 -22.25
C LEU A 85 -5.55 -5.77 -21.74
N ARG A 86 -5.66 -5.75 -20.42
CA ARG A 86 -6.91 -5.59 -19.67
C ARG A 86 -6.92 -4.20 -19.03
N ARG A 87 -8.09 -3.76 -18.60
CA ARG A 87 -8.24 -2.43 -17.97
C ARG A 87 -7.37 -2.23 -16.73
N TRP A 88 -7.08 -3.28 -15.98
CA TRP A 88 -6.22 -3.23 -14.80
C TRP A 88 -4.72 -3.19 -15.15
N CYS A 89 -4.33 -3.20 -16.44
CA CYS A 89 -2.95 -3.02 -16.86
C CYS A 89 -2.73 -1.97 -17.94
N ALA A 90 -3.78 -1.52 -18.64
CA ALA A 90 -3.66 -0.43 -19.60
C ALA A 90 -3.66 0.93 -18.88
N ILE A 91 -2.96 1.93 -19.42
CA ILE A 91 -2.91 3.27 -18.82
C ILE A 91 -3.71 4.24 -19.68
N ALA A 92 -4.69 4.93 -19.10
CA ALA A 92 -5.35 6.08 -19.70
C ALA A 92 -4.48 7.32 -19.49
N VAL A 93 -4.21 8.07 -20.55
CA VAL A 93 -3.40 9.29 -20.52
C VAL A 93 -4.15 10.41 -21.26
N ASP A 94 -4.17 11.60 -20.69
CA ASP A 94 -4.59 12.82 -21.40
C ASP A 94 -3.81 12.90 -22.72
N ALA A 95 -4.52 12.93 -23.85
CA ALA A 95 -3.91 12.82 -25.18
C ALA A 95 -2.84 13.92 -25.40
N ALA A 96 -2.99 15.09 -24.78
CA ALA A 96 -2.03 16.20 -24.87
C ALA A 96 -0.68 15.91 -24.17
N TYR A 97 -0.62 14.90 -23.29
CA TYR A 97 0.56 14.51 -22.52
C TYR A 97 1.15 13.17 -22.96
N SER A 98 0.61 12.56 -24.02
CA SER A 98 1.01 11.23 -24.50
C SER A 98 2.50 11.11 -24.87
N GLU A 99 3.14 12.19 -25.31
CA GLU A 99 4.57 12.22 -25.63
C GLU A 99 5.48 12.42 -24.40
N LEU A 100 4.91 12.76 -23.24
CA LEU A 100 5.65 13.06 -22.01
C LEU A 100 5.74 11.86 -21.06
N VAL A 101 5.05 10.76 -21.37
CA VAL A 101 5.06 9.58 -20.54
C VAL A 101 6.12 8.58 -20.98
N GLU A 102 6.80 7.99 -20.00
CA GLU A 102 7.86 7.02 -20.22
C GLU A 102 7.44 5.61 -19.81
N PRO A 103 7.75 4.56 -20.62
CA PRO A 103 7.36 3.19 -20.31
C PRO A 103 7.80 2.66 -18.93
N PRO A 104 9.00 2.95 -18.41
CA PRO A 104 9.39 2.52 -17.05
C PRO A 104 8.44 3.07 -15.98
N THR A 105 8.02 4.34 -16.12
CA THR A 105 7.09 4.99 -15.20
C THR A 105 5.69 4.40 -15.33
N LEU A 106 5.20 4.13 -16.55
CA LEU A 106 3.92 3.46 -16.78
C LEU A 106 3.89 2.03 -16.19
N THR A 107 5.01 1.31 -16.30
CA THR A 107 5.20 -0.01 -15.69
C THR A 107 5.11 0.09 -14.17
N ALA A 108 5.85 1.01 -13.54
CA ALA A 108 5.82 1.23 -12.10
C ALA A 108 4.42 1.60 -11.59
N MET A 109 3.70 2.49 -12.29
CA MET A 109 2.32 2.84 -11.98
C MET A 109 1.39 1.62 -12.02
N THR A 110 1.54 0.76 -13.04
CA THR A 110 0.74 -0.46 -13.17
C THR A 110 0.99 -1.43 -12.02
N GLN A 111 2.27 -1.67 -11.69
CA GLN A 111 2.66 -2.56 -10.60
C GLN A 111 2.22 -2.03 -9.22
N ALA A 112 2.32 -0.70 -9.00
CA ALA A 112 1.82 -0.06 -7.79
C ALA A 112 0.30 -0.24 -7.64
N TYR A 113 -0.45 -0.01 -8.72
CA TYR A 113 -1.89 -0.25 -8.73
C TYR A 113 -2.24 -1.72 -8.45
N TRP A 114 -1.50 -2.68 -9.01
CA TRP A 114 -1.70 -4.11 -8.71
C TRP A 114 -1.50 -4.43 -7.23
N ASN A 115 -0.45 -3.87 -6.63
CA ASN A 115 -0.16 -4.04 -5.22
C ASN A 115 -1.30 -3.46 -4.37
N GLU A 116 -1.67 -2.19 -4.60
CA GLU A 116 -2.76 -1.52 -3.88
C GLU A 116 -4.11 -2.24 -4.03
N TRP A 117 -4.40 -2.73 -5.24
CA TRP A 117 -5.63 -3.46 -5.51
C TRP A 117 -5.69 -4.81 -4.77
N LEU A 118 -4.59 -5.55 -4.72
CA LEU A 118 -4.49 -6.79 -3.95
C LEU A 118 -4.51 -6.54 -2.44
N TRP A 119 -3.82 -5.50 -1.98
CA TRP A 119 -3.79 -5.03 -0.60
C TRP A 119 -5.17 -4.62 -0.11
N ALA A 120 -5.95 -3.92 -0.93
CA ALA A 120 -7.33 -3.53 -0.60
C ALA A 120 -8.27 -4.74 -0.42
N GLY A 121 -7.87 -5.92 -0.89
CA GLY A 121 -8.65 -7.15 -0.82
C GLY A 121 -9.63 -7.26 -1.97
N ILE A 122 -9.39 -8.23 -2.86
CA ILE A 122 -10.30 -8.50 -3.97
C ILE A 122 -11.25 -9.59 -3.51
N THR A 123 -12.52 -9.23 -3.29
CA THR A 123 -13.54 -10.19 -2.86
C THR A 123 -14.48 -10.56 -4.01
N ASN A 124 -15.07 -11.76 -3.92
CA ASN A 124 -16.18 -12.12 -4.80
C ASN A 124 -17.51 -11.52 -4.30
N TYR A 125 -18.61 -11.77 -5.01
CA TYR A 125 -19.95 -11.28 -4.63
C TYR A 125 -20.46 -11.79 -3.26
N LYS A 126 -19.78 -12.77 -2.65
CA LYS A 126 -20.05 -13.29 -1.30
C LYS A 126 -19.13 -12.69 -0.23
N GLY A 127 -18.28 -11.72 -0.59
CA GLY A 127 -17.27 -11.14 0.30
C GLY A 127 -16.09 -12.08 0.58
N GLN A 128 -15.90 -13.15 -0.21
CA GLN A 128 -14.79 -14.07 0.01
C GLN A 128 -13.52 -13.54 -0.69
N PRO A 129 -12.39 -13.42 0.02
CA PRO A 129 -11.12 -12.99 -0.57
C PRO A 129 -10.65 -13.89 -1.70
N ARG A 130 -9.98 -13.30 -2.70
CA ARG A 130 -9.50 -13.95 -3.93
C ARG A 130 -8.00 -13.71 -4.12
N ASN A 131 -7.27 -13.55 -3.03
CA ASN A 131 -5.87 -13.12 -2.99
C ASN A 131 -4.98 -14.01 -3.86
N ASP A 132 -5.06 -15.34 -3.71
CA ASP A 132 -4.24 -16.29 -4.48
C ASP A 132 -4.53 -16.22 -5.98
N GLU A 133 -5.83 -16.23 -6.36
CA GLU A 133 -6.22 -16.18 -7.77
C GLU A 133 -5.69 -14.93 -8.46
N TYR A 134 -5.81 -13.77 -7.81
CA TYR A 134 -5.36 -12.53 -8.41
C TYR A 134 -3.83 -12.40 -8.34
N THR A 135 -3.19 -12.89 -7.30
CA THR A 135 -1.72 -12.98 -7.25
C THR A 135 -1.20 -13.81 -8.43
N ASP A 136 -1.73 -15.02 -8.65
CA ASP A 136 -1.35 -15.88 -9.77
C ASP A 136 -1.62 -15.21 -11.14
N ARG A 137 -2.78 -14.56 -11.26
CA ARG A 137 -3.18 -13.88 -12.50
C ARG A 137 -2.25 -12.71 -12.84
N LEU A 138 -1.88 -11.91 -11.85
CA LEU A 138 -0.99 -10.76 -12.04
C LEU A 138 0.45 -11.23 -12.26
N SER A 139 0.93 -12.25 -11.53
CA SER A 139 2.23 -12.88 -11.80
C SER A 139 2.32 -13.42 -13.23
N ALA A 140 1.30 -14.14 -13.70
CA ALA A 140 1.26 -14.61 -15.09
C ALA A 140 1.26 -13.46 -16.11
N LYS A 141 0.66 -12.32 -15.76
CA LYS A 141 0.68 -11.12 -16.62
C LYS A 141 2.05 -10.44 -16.62
N ALA A 142 2.67 -10.27 -15.46
CA ALA A 142 4.03 -9.75 -15.32
C ALA A 142 5.01 -10.56 -16.17
N SER A 143 4.95 -11.89 -16.09
CA SER A 143 5.79 -12.78 -16.90
C SER A 143 5.59 -12.60 -18.40
N LYS A 144 4.35 -12.32 -18.87
CA LYS A 144 4.09 -12.01 -20.28
C LYS A 144 4.72 -10.69 -20.72
N PHE A 145 4.81 -9.70 -19.83
CA PHE A 145 5.53 -8.46 -20.09
C PHE A 145 7.05 -8.59 -19.93
N GLY A 146 7.52 -9.68 -19.30
CA GLY A 146 8.92 -9.82 -18.90
C GLY A 146 9.28 -8.99 -17.67
N TRP A 147 8.29 -8.65 -16.84
CA TRP A 147 8.49 -7.89 -15.61
C TRP A 147 8.88 -8.82 -14.47
N ASP A 148 9.86 -8.36 -13.67
CA ASP A 148 10.17 -8.93 -12.37
C ASP A 148 9.25 -8.29 -11.32
N TRP A 149 7.99 -8.74 -11.31
CA TRP A 149 6.99 -8.28 -10.35
C TRP A 149 6.74 -9.37 -9.31
N GLU A 150 6.82 -8.97 -8.06
CA GLU A 150 6.44 -9.79 -6.93
C GLU A 150 5.61 -8.95 -5.94
N LEU A 151 4.52 -9.52 -5.45
CA LEU A 151 3.71 -8.87 -4.43
C LEU A 151 4.44 -8.95 -3.09
N THR A 152 4.48 -7.82 -2.39
CA THR A 152 4.99 -7.72 -1.02
C THR A 152 3.86 -7.58 -0.02
N CYS A 153 4.06 -8.09 1.19
CA CYS A 153 3.18 -7.76 2.32
C CYS A 153 3.32 -6.25 2.64
N PRO A 154 2.22 -5.48 2.73
CA PRO A 154 2.32 -4.04 2.92
C PRO A 154 2.89 -3.65 4.29
N LEU A 155 2.84 -4.56 5.28
CA LEU A 155 3.31 -4.34 6.64
C LEU A 155 4.77 -4.78 6.86
N CYS A 156 5.18 -5.99 6.46
CA CYS A 156 6.58 -6.41 6.65
C CYS A 156 7.49 -6.15 5.44
N ARG A 157 6.93 -5.71 4.30
CA ARG A 157 7.65 -5.49 3.03
C ARG A 157 8.36 -6.73 2.46
N ARG A 158 8.13 -7.93 3.02
CA ARG A 158 8.66 -9.17 2.47
C ARG A 158 7.87 -9.61 1.25
N ASP A 159 8.61 -10.14 0.29
CA ASP A 159 8.12 -10.80 -0.90
C ASP A 159 7.38 -12.10 -0.55
N ILE A 160 6.32 -12.44 -1.29
CA ILE A 160 5.52 -13.65 -1.03
C ILE A 160 6.34 -14.93 -1.21
N SER A 161 7.30 -14.98 -2.12
CA SER A 161 8.17 -16.14 -2.31
C SER A 161 9.02 -16.42 -1.08
N CYS A 162 9.52 -15.40 -0.39
CA CYS A 162 10.20 -15.53 0.89
C CYS A 162 9.25 -16.08 1.96
N LEU A 163 8.03 -15.54 2.05
CA LEU A 163 7.01 -15.99 3.00
C LEU A 163 6.64 -17.47 2.85
N LYS A 164 6.64 -17.99 1.62
CA LYS A 164 6.38 -19.42 1.33
C LYS A 164 7.55 -20.34 1.67
N GLN A 165 8.77 -19.81 1.79
CA GLN A 165 9.98 -20.60 2.06
C GLN A 165 10.31 -20.67 3.56
N ASP A 166 10.04 -19.60 4.30
CA ASP A 166 10.45 -19.46 5.70
C ASP A 166 9.62 -20.31 6.69
N VAL A 167 8.43 -20.77 6.30
CA VAL A 167 7.53 -21.47 7.22
C VAL A 167 6.97 -22.74 6.61
N SER A 168 7.51 -23.90 7.02
CA SER A 168 7.04 -25.22 6.56
C SER A 168 5.69 -25.65 7.17
N ASP A 169 5.30 -25.02 8.29
CA ASP A 169 4.10 -25.36 9.07
C ASP A 169 3.00 -24.28 9.03
N PHE A 170 3.30 -23.09 8.50
CA PHE A 170 2.31 -22.07 8.19
C PHE A 170 2.25 -21.94 6.68
N ASP A 171 1.06 -22.07 6.13
CA ASP A 171 0.82 -21.65 4.76
C ASP A 171 1.23 -20.17 4.68
N GLY A 172 2.28 -19.85 3.91
CA GLY A 172 2.80 -18.49 3.66
C GLY A 172 1.81 -17.66 2.84
N SER A 173 0.52 -17.83 3.12
CA SER A 173 -0.60 -17.30 2.39
C SER A 173 -0.94 -15.89 2.86
N LEU A 174 -1.58 -15.19 1.92
CA LEU A 174 -2.12 -13.88 2.13
C LEU A 174 -3.49 -13.99 2.80
N ASP A 175 -3.63 -13.35 3.95
CA ASP A 175 -4.88 -13.31 4.69
C ASP A 175 -5.49 -11.91 4.64
N TYR A 176 -6.80 -11.83 4.48
CA TYR A 176 -7.52 -10.56 4.42
C TYR A 176 -8.04 -10.20 5.81
N HIS A 177 -7.43 -9.21 6.42
CA HIS A 177 -7.81 -8.70 7.73
C HIS A 177 -9.05 -7.82 7.63
N HIS A 178 -10.18 -8.26 8.19
CA HIS A 178 -11.41 -7.48 8.21
C HIS A 178 -11.45 -6.51 9.40
N TRP A 179 -11.45 -5.21 9.12
CA TRP A 179 -11.77 -4.16 10.08
C TRP A 179 -13.29 -4.05 10.31
N SER A 180 -14.07 -4.16 9.24
CA SER A 180 -15.53 -4.22 9.25
C SER A 180 -16.03 -5.08 8.10
N THR A 181 -17.22 -5.67 8.23
CA THR A 181 -17.85 -6.52 7.19
C THR A 181 -19.02 -5.84 6.47
N ASN A 182 -19.49 -4.68 6.94
CA ASN A 182 -20.55 -3.92 6.28
C ASN A 182 -20.43 -2.39 6.55
N PRO A 183 -19.92 -1.59 5.59
CA PRO A 183 -19.26 -2.06 4.37
C PRO A 183 -18.01 -2.90 4.71
N ASP A 184 -17.65 -3.83 3.84
CA ASP A 184 -16.41 -4.58 4.01
C ASP A 184 -15.22 -3.63 3.86
N ARG A 185 -14.37 -3.60 4.88
CA ARG A 185 -13.13 -2.82 4.90
C ARG A 185 -12.06 -3.65 5.56
N GLY A 186 -10.90 -3.69 4.92
CA GLY A 186 -9.82 -4.54 5.36
C GLY A 186 -8.54 -4.30 4.59
N ILE A 187 -7.56 -5.13 4.90
CA ILE A 187 -6.23 -5.13 4.28
C ILE A 187 -5.72 -6.56 4.16
N THR A 188 -5.18 -6.91 2.99
CA THR A 188 -4.48 -8.16 2.77
C THR A 188 -3.06 -8.08 3.33
N LEU A 189 -2.75 -8.97 4.28
CA LEU A 189 -1.45 -9.09 4.93
C LEU A 189 -0.92 -10.52 4.74
N CYS A 190 0.39 -10.73 4.92
CA CYS A 190 0.85 -12.10 5.15
C CYS A 190 0.28 -12.64 6.46
N ARG A 191 0.08 -13.96 6.54
CA ARG A 191 -0.49 -14.62 7.71
C ARG A 191 0.20 -14.23 9.03
N GLU A 192 1.53 -14.16 9.03
CA GLU A 192 2.29 -13.74 10.21
C GLU A 192 1.94 -12.31 10.64
N CYS A 193 1.93 -11.35 9.71
CA CYS A 193 1.55 -9.97 10.03
C CYS A 193 0.10 -9.88 10.51
N HIS A 194 -0.79 -10.66 9.91
CA HIS A 194 -2.18 -10.77 10.33
C HIS A 194 -2.27 -11.25 11.80
N ASP A 195 -1.54 -12.31 12.14
CA ASP A 195 -1.56 -12.90 13.48
C ASP A 195 -0.87 -11.97 14.50
N ILE A 196 0.24 -11.31 14.15
CA ILE A 196 0.93 -10.33 14.99
C ILE A 196 -0.02 -9.19 15.40
N ILE A 197 -0.76 -8.60 14.44
CA ILE A 197 -1.70 -7.52 14.78
C ILE A 197 -2.89 -8.06 15.58
N GLY A 198 -3.28 -9.32 15.33
CA GLY A 198 -4.31 -10.06 16.06
C GLY A 198 -3.88 -10.62 17.42
N PHE A 199 -2.66 -10.35 17.88
CA PHE A 199 -2.09 -10.92 19.11
C PHE A 199 -2.05 -12.46 19.14
N ASP A 200 -1.97 -13.11 17.97
CA ASP A 200 -2.02 -14.58 17.81
C ASP A 200 -3.18 -15.20 18.63
N SER A 201 -4.34 -14.55 18.56
CA SER A 201 -5.46 -14.79 19.46
C SER A 201 -6.78 -14.69 18.72
N TYR A 202 -7.81 -15.34 19.26
CA TYR A 202 -9.16 -15.22 18.72
C TYR A 202 -9.75 -13.83 18.97
N ASP A 203 -10.55 -13.35 18.03
CA ASP A 203 -11.17 -12.02 18.08
C ASP A 203 -11.92 -11.71 19.37
N ASN A 204 -12.65 -12.68 19.92
CA ASN A 204 -13.39 -12.51 21.16
C ASN A 204 -12.47 -12.31 22.38
N GLN A 205 -11.29 -12.91 22.38
CA GLN A 205 -10.29 -12.73 23.43
C GLN A 205 -9.60 -11.38 23.30
N VAL A 206 -9.32 -10.93 22.07
CA VAL A 206 -8.77 -9.58 21.83
C VAL A 206 -9.79 -8.50 22.19
N GLU A 207 -11.08 -8.72 21.91
CA GLU A 207 -12.16 -7.81 22.32
C GLU A 207 -12.25 -7.70 23.84
N GLN A 208 -12.21 -8.84 24.55
CA GLN A 208 -12.19 -8.85 26.00
C GLN A 208 -10.97 -8.11 26.56
N ARG A 209 -9.78 -8.33 25.96
CA ARG A 209 -8.54 -7.64 26.33
C ARG A 209 -8.65 -6.13 26.13
N ALA A 210 -9.27 -5.68 25.02
CA ALA A 210 -9.46 -4.27 24.74
C ALA A 210 -10.22 -3.58 25.88
N HIS A 211 -11.35 -4.14 26.29
CA HIS A 211 -12.13 -3.59 27.40
C HIS A 211 -11.38 -3.63 28.75
N GLN A 212 -10.62 -4.70 29.02
CA GLN A 212 -9.79 -4.78 30.23
C GLN A 212 -8.70 -3.71 30.26
N TRP A 213 -8.19 -3.31 29.11
CA TRP A 213 -7.17 -2.27 28.98
C TRP A 213 -7.76 -0.86 28.81
N GLY A 214 -9.09 -0.73 28.79
CA GLY A 214 -9.79 0.55 28.68
C GLY A 214 -9.99 1.06 27.24
N PHE A 215 -9.80 0.21 26.24
CA PHE A 215 -10.05 0.52 24.82
C PHE A 215 -11.48 0.17 24.40
N ARG A 216 -11.93 0.78 23.29
CA ARG A 216 -13.31 0.64 22.81
C ARG A 216 -13.59 -0.73 22.21
N SER A 217 -12.63 -1.31 21.50
CA SER A 217 -12.79 -2.61 20.84
C SER A 217 -11.45 -3.25 20.47
N ARG A 218 -11.47 -4.51 19.99
CA ARG A 218 -10.29 -5.22 19.48
C ARG A 218 -9.56 -4.43 18.38
N ASN A 219 -10.30 -3.71 17.54
CA ASN A 219 -9.73 -2.96 16.42
C ASN A 219 -8.80 -1.83 16.92
N ASP A 220 -9.07 -1.22 18.07
CA ASP A 220 -8.18 -0.21 18.64
C ASP A 220 -6.83 -0.83 19.03
N LEU A 221 -6.84 -2.03 19.64
CA LEU A 221 -5.62 -2.75 19.97
C LEU A 221 -4.85 -3.16 18.71
N GLN A 222 -5.56 -3.68 17.71
CA GLN A 222 -4.96 -4.12 16.43
C GLN A 222 -4.33 -2.94 15.67
N VAL A 223 -4.96 -1.76 15.67
CA VAL A 223 -4.38 -0.54 15.05
C VAL A 223 -3.09 -0.10 15.73
N ILE A 224 -3.05 -0.12 17.08
CA ILE A 224 -1.82 0.20 17.82
C ILE A 224 -0.72 -0.81 17.47
N ARG A 225 -1.07 -2.10 17.46
CA ARG A 225 -0.13 -3.18 17.17
C ARG A 225 0.42 -3.10 15.74
N LEU A 226 -0.45 -2.78 14.79
CA LEU A 226 -0.09 -2.48 13.41
C LEU A 226 0.86 -1.29 13.32
N ALA A 227 0.57 -0.19 14.01
CA ALA A 227 1.43 1.00 13.99
C ALA A 227 2.82 0.74 14.60
N LEU A 228 2.88 -0.07 15.66
CA LEU A 228 4.15 -0.52 16.23
C LEU A 228 4.93 -1.39 15.24
N ARG A 229 4.28 -2.39 14.62
CA ARG A 229 4.93 -3.22 13.60
C ARG A 229 5.39 -2.40 12.39
N GLU A 230 4.61 -1.41 11.96
CA GLU A 230 5.00 -0.46 10.91
C GLU A 230 6.26 0.32 11.29
N SER A 231 6.30 0.84 12.52
CA SER A 231 7.45 1.59 13.05
C SER A 231 8.72 0.73 13.05
N ILE A 232 8.59 -0.53 13.46
CA ILE A 232 9.64 -1.54 13.48
C ILE A 232 10.17 -1.83 12.07
N MET A 233 9.27 -2.16 11.15
CA MET A 233 9.63 -2.58 9.79
C MET A 233 10.17 -1.44 8.92
N THR A 234 9.97 -0.18 9.34
CA THR A 234 10.48 1.01 8.64
C THR A 234 11.68 1.65 9.32
N ASP A 235 12.12 1.13 10.48
CA ASP A 235 13.08 1.78 11.36
C ASP A 235 12.72 3.27 11.61
N GLN A 236 11.41 3.55 11.71
CA GLN A 236 10.90 4.87 12.04
C GLN A 236 10.25 4.81 13.42
N PRO A 237 10.59 5.72 14.34
CA PRO A 237 9.94 5.72 15.64
C PRO A 237 8.45 6.04 15.50
N LEU A 238 7.63 5.38 16.33
CA LEU A 238 6.20 5.63 16.38
C LEU A 238 5.92 7.11 16.66
N ARG A 239 5.13 7.76 15.79
CA ARG A 239 4.77 9.17 15.92
C ARG A 239 3.30 9.40 15.62
N ARG A 240 2.73 10.40 16.30
CA ARG A 240 1.32 10.83 16.15
C ARG A 240 0.95 11.25 14.73
N ASN A 241 1.92 11.79 13.98
CA ASN A 241 1.71 12.24 12.61
C ASN A 241 1.70 11.10 11.58
N MET A 242 1.97 9.85 11.98
CA MET A 242 1.80 8.68 11.11
C MET A 242 0.32 8.31 10.91
N ALA A 243 -0.60 8.88 11.70
CA ALA A 243 -2.01 8.49 11.70
C ALA A 243 -2.68 8.56 10.31
N GLU A 244 -2.37 9.59 9.52
CA GLU A 244 -2.93 9.75 8.16
C GLU A 244 -2.46 8.62 7.23
N GLN A 245 -1.14 8.44 7.14
CA GLN A 245 -0.54 7.34 6.39
C GLN A 245 -1.08 5.97 6.83
N LEU A 246 -1.27 5.74 8.13
CA LEU A 246 -1.80 4.47 8.63
C LEU A 246 -3.25 4.25 8.21
N VAL A 247 -4.11 5.27 8.33
CA VAL A 247 -5.51 5.18 7.91
C VAL A 247 -5.61 4.89 6.42
N ASP A 248 -4.86 5.62 5.61
CA ASP A 248 -4.92 5.51 4.15
C ASP A 248 -4.34 4.18 3.68
N ARG A 249 -3.11 3.84 4.10
CA ARG A 249 -2.39 2.64 3.64
C ARG A 249 -3.07 1.35 4.06
N TYR A 250 -3.64 1.30 5.26
CA TYR A 250 -4.20 0.08 5.84
C TYR A 250 -5.73 0.06 5.83
N ASN A 251 -6.36 1.04 5.17
CA ASN A 251 -7.82 1.14 5.01
C ASN A 251 -8.58 1.05 6.36
N LEU A 252 -8.08 1.74 7.38
CA LEU A 252 -8.60 1.64 8.74
C LEU A 252 -10.00 2.25 8.88
N ILE A 253 -10.84 1.65 9.72
CA ILE A 253 -12.19 2.17 9.98
C ILE A 253 -12.20 3.45 10.84
N GLN A 254 -11.15 3.64 11.63
CA GLN A 254 -10.96 4.81 12.47
C GLN A 254 -10.60 6.04 11.63
N SER A 255 -11.09 7.20 12.05
CA SER A 255 -10.64 8.49 11.54
C SER A 255 -9.18 8.76 11.91
N VAL A 256 -8.52 9.66 11.15
CA VAL A 256 -7.15 10.11 11.44
C VAL A 256 -7.02 10.66 12.87
N SER A 257 -8.03 11.36 13.39
CA SER A 257 -8.02 11.87 14.77
C SER A 257 -8.13 10.75 15.82
N GLU A 258 -8.95 9.72 15.57
CA GLU A 258 -9.04 8.56 16.44
C GLU A 258 -7.71 7.79 16.48
N VAL A 259 -7.12 7.48 15.32
CA VAL A 259 -5.81 6.81 15.26
C VAL A 259 -4.74 7.64 15.96
N ARG A 260 -4.70 8.96 15.71
CA ARG A 260 -3.78 9.87 16.42
C ARG A 260 -3.93 9.74 17.93
N THR A 261 -5.16 9.74 18.44
CA THR A 261 -5.45 9.60 19.88
C THR A 261 -4.95 8.26 20.43
N LEU A 262 -5.16 7.16 19.70
CA LEU A 262 -4.65 5.84 20.09
C LEU A 262 -3.12 5.83 20.20
N LEU A 263 -2.43 6.44 19.22
CA LEU A 263 -0.97 6.55 19.27
C LEU A 263 -0.50 7.43 20.44
N GLU A 264 -1.22 8.52 20.74
CA GLU A 264 -0.89 9.40 21.85
C GLU A 264 -0.96 8.70 23.21
N VAL A 265 -2.00 7.89 23.43
CA VAL A 265 -2.20 7.12 24.66
C VAL A 265 -0.99 6.21 24.92
N VAL A 266 -0.55 5.49 23.88
CA VAL A 266 0.56 4.54 23.98
C VAL A 266 1.91 5.26 24.12
N LEU A 267 2.10 6.40 23.45
CA LEU A 267 3.32 7.21 23.56
C LEU A 267 3.47 7.93 24.91
N GLN A 268 2.39 8.09 25.68
CA GLN A 268 2.40 8.82 26.96
C GLN A 268 2.43 7.90 28.18
N ASP A 269 2.11 6.61 28.02
CA ASP A 269 2.09 5.63 29.10
C ASP A 269 3.02 4.46 28.79
N ASN A 270 4.23 4.49 29.36
CA ASN A 270 5.22 3.43 29.21
C ASN A 270 4.71 2.07 29.73
N THR A 271 3.90 2.06 30.78
CA THR A 271 3.37 0.80 31.33
C THR A 271 2.39 0.17 30.35
N LEU A 272 1.61 0.99 29.65
CA LEU A 272 0.72 0.52 28.59
C LEU A 272 1.49 0.13 27.34
N TYR A 273 2.49 0.92 26.93
CA TYR A 273 3.39 0.62 25.82
C TYR A 273 4.00 -0.78 25.96
N ASP A 274 4.54 -1.10 27.14
CA ASP A 274 5.16 -2.40 27.42
C ASP A 274 4.18 -3.58 27.31
N ARG A 275 2.86 -3.35 27.42
CA ARG A 275 1.85 -4.39 27.17
C ARG A 275 1.67 -4.68 25.68
N PHE A 276 1.98 -3.72 24.83
CA PHE A 276 1.93 -3.86 23.37
C PHE A 276 3.26 -4.23 22.75
N VAL A 277 4.37 -4.23 23.48
CA VAL A 277 5.68 -4.63 22.94
C VAL A 277 6.09 -5.95 23.56
N ASP A 278 5.92 -7.02 22.79
CA ASP A 278 6.40 -8.36 23.12
C ASP A 278 7.18 -8.95 21.94
N ASP A 279 7.79 -10.11 22.16
CA ASP A 279 8.70 -10.74 21.20
C ASP A 279 8.06 -11.02 19.83
N SER A 280 6.73 -11.20 19.76
CA SER A 280 6.04 -11.45 18.49
C SER A 280 6.07 -10.24 17.55
N LEU A 281 6.23 -9.01 18.06
CA LEU A 281 6.42 -7.82 17.21
C LEU A 281 7.72 -7.85 16.41
N TRP A 282 8.69 -8.67 16.82
CA TRP A 282 10.03 -8.74 16.25
C TRP A 282 10.28 -9.99 15.43
N ALA A 283 9.30 -10.90 15.35
CA ALA A 283 9.37 -12.05 14.45
C ALA A 283 9.82 -11.54 13.06
N ASP A 284 10.97 -12.05 12.63
CA ASP A 284 11.73 -11.72 11.41
C ASP A 284 12.34 -10.30 11.31
N SER A 285 13.07 -9.89 12.35
CA SER A 285 14.16 -8.89 12.25
C SER A 285 15.56 -9.55 12.08
N GLY A 286 15.60 -10.82 11.68
CA GLY A 286 16.82 -11.64 11.57
C GLY A 286 17.20 -11.93 10.13
#